data_AF-A0A7Z6ZU37-F1
#
_entry.id   AF-A0A7Z6ZU37-F1
#
_cell.length_a   1.000
_cell.length_b   1.000
_cell.length_c   1.000
_cell.angle_alpha   90.00
_cell.angle_beta   90.00
_cell.angle_gamma   90.00
#
_symmetry.space_group_name_H-M   'P 1'
#
loop_
_entity.id
_entity.type
_entity.pdbx_description
1 polymer ?
#
loop_
_entity_poly.entity_id
_entity_poly.type
_entity_poly.pdbx_seq_one_letter_code
_entity_poly.pdbx_strand_id
1 'polypeptide(L)'
;MPRVLAKPDTLNELNENFQQHRLKQPVFLNSVPKCGTHLLRNIFRMFVPVDQQYHEQFIQIPVLNQHLKAFDPAQPKLSWGHLLFSDTSAMALHNVKHIVVVRDPFDWVLARARFFLSDNFQGNMENLKSGRVTVEEVLNMMIFGIYQKAPTLSEIFTHNATAWLGTGIQLVRYEDVIKHLKALDKPEAEVYFKELLSGLNLSEWPSDWRARVETGSDREQSGTYRDNLQNTAFEIPNELPDIQKQLVEYAAPGLRRLLGYY
;
A
#
# COMPACT_ATOMS: atom_id res chain seq x y z
N MET A 1 14.07 -12.37 -11.58
CA MET A 1 13.21 -11.59 -10.66
C MET A 1 12.96 -10.23 -11.27
N PRO A 2 11.76 -9.65 -11.15
CA PRO A 2 11.50 -8.30 -11.67
C PRO A 2 12.34 -7.25 -10.93
N ARG A 3 12.82 -6.23 -11.65
CA ARG A 3 13.61 -5.11 -11.09
C ARG A 3 12.79 -3.82 -11.15
N VAL A 4 12.79 -3.06 -10.05
CA VAL A 4 12.13 -1.74 -9.93
C VAL A 4 13.20 -0.69 -9.66
N LEU A 5 13.27 0.36 -10.49
CA LEU A 5 14.16 1.52 -10.29
C LEU A 5 13.39 2.63 -9.56
N ALA A 6 13.97 3.20 -8.49
CA ALA A 6 13.35 4.25 -7.68
C ALA A 6 14.39 5.33 -7.28
N LYS A 7 13.93 6.57 -7.04
CA LYS A 7 14.74 7.69 -6.53
C LYS A 7 15.30 7.41 -5.11
N PRO A 8 16.41 8.04 -4.69
CA PRO A 8 16.92 7.94 -3.33
C PRO A 8 15.92 8.48 -2.29
N ASP A 9 15.83 7.81 -1.15
CA ASP A 9 14.90 8.09 -0.05
C ASP A 9 15.54 9.06 0.96
N THR A 10 15.13 10.33 1.01
CA THR A 10 15.70 11.34 1.95
C THR A 10 14.87 11.53 3.22
N LEU A 11 13.82 10.72 3.41
CA LEU A 11 12.90 10.89 4.54
C LEU A 11 13.55 10.61 5.90
N ASN A 12 14.64 9.82 5.96
CA ASN A 12 15.35 9.61 7.23
C ASN A 12 15.99 10.89 7.75
N GLU A 13 16.58 11.70 6.87
CA GLU A 13 17.16 13.00 7.24
C GLU A 13 16.07 13.98 7.68
N LEU A 14 14.93 13.98 6.98
CA LEU A 14 13.79 14.82 7.33
C LEU A 14 13.13 14.39 8.65
N ASN A 15 13.16 13.10 8.99
CA ASN A 15 12.62 12.56 10.24
C ASN A 15 13.30 13.14 11.48
N GLU A 16 14.61 13.40 11.41
CA GLU A 16 15.42 13.89 12.52
C GLU A 16 15.03 15.31 12.96
N ASN A 17 14.35 16.07 12.07
CA ASN A 17 13.85 17.41 12.39
C ASN A 17 12.64 17.40 13.33
N PHE A 18 12.09 16.23 13.63
CA PHE A 18 10.87 16.08 14.42
C PHE A 18 11.16 15.31 15.71
N GLN A 19 10.55 15.73 16.84
CA GLN A 19 10.63 14.96 18.08
C GLN A 19 9.92 13.61 17.91
N GLN A 20 10.64 12.51 18.15
CA GLN A 20 10.11 11.17 17.90
C GLN A 20 9.61 10.50 19.18
N HIS A 21 8.57 9.68 19.05
CA HIS A 21 8.07 8.82 20.10
C HIS A 21 8.42 7.37 19.79
N ARG A 22 9.03 6.68 20.75
CA ARG A 22 9.46 5.29 20.55
C ARG A 22 8.26 4.34 20.58
N LEU A 23 8.26 3.37 19.68
CA LEU A 23 7.26 2.31 19.64
C LEU A 23 7.40 1.40 20.84
N LYS A 24 6.26 1.03 21.44
CA LYS A 24 6.16 0.07 22.55
C LYS A 24 5.77 -1.34 22.09
N GLN A 25 5.32 -1.47 20.84
CA GLN A 25 4.94 -2.74 20.22
C GLN A 25 5.23 -2.66 18.71
N PRO A 26 5.46 -3.79 18.03
CA PRO A 26 5.66 -3.79 16.60
C PRO A 26 4.41 -3.31 15.86
N VAL A 27 4.62 -2.58 14.77
CA VAL A 27 3.57 -2.08 13.88
C VAL A 27 3.89 -2.53 12.47
N PHE A 28 2.95 -3.22 11.82
CA PHE A 28 3.11 -3.71 10.46
C PHE A 28 2.09 -3.07 9.53
N LEU A 29 2.61 -2.35 8.52
CA LEU A 29 1.85 -1.78 7.43
C LEU A 29 1.76 -2.81 6.30
N ASN A 30 0.73 -3.63 6.35
CA ASN A 30 0.41 -4.56 5.27
C ASN A 30 -0.50 -3.87 4.25
N SER A 31 -0.45 -4.31 3.01
CA SER A 31 -1.25 -3.71 1.96
C SER A 31 -1.47 -4.66 0.80
N VAL A 32 -2.59 -4.49 0.13
CA VAL A 32 -2.75 -4.99 -1.23
C VAL A 32 -1.73 -4.25 -2.12
N PRO A 33 -0.93 -4.96 -2.95
CA PRO A 33 0.01 -4.30 -3.86
C PRO A 33 -0.67 -3.21 -4.68
N LYS A 34 -0.05 -2.03 -4.79
CA LYS A 34 -0.57 -0.83 -5.49
C LYS A 34 -1.70 -0.06 -4.77
N CYS A 35 -1.98 -0.35 -3.50
CA CYS A 35 -2.92 0.41 -2.67
C CYS A 35 -2.29 1.56 -1.87
N GLY A 36 -1.12 2.07 -2.28
CA GLY A 36 -0.51 3.24 -1.63
C GLY A 36 0.41 2.94 -0.44
N THR A 37 1.03 1.76 -0.40
CA THR A 37 1.94 1.34 0.68
C THR A 37 3.06 2.34 0.94
N HIS A 38 3.66 2.90 -0.10
CA HIS A 38 4.73 3.89 0.04
C HIS A 38 4.24 5.18 0.71
N LEU A 39 3.04 5.64 0.37
CA LEU A 39 2.44 6.82 0.99
C LEU A 39 2.26 6.60 2.49
N LEU A 40 1.61 5.50 2.87
CA LEU A 40 1.36 5.20 4.29
C LEU A 40 2.63 4.96 5.06
N ARG A 41 3.57 4.20 4.47
CA ARG A 41 4.91 4.01 5.03
C ARG A 41 5.58 5.34 5.33
N ASN A 42 5.63 6.24 4.34
CA ASN A 42 6.34 7.50 4.50
C ASN A 42 5.66 8.43 5.52
N ILE A 43 4.32 8.47 5.57
CA ILE A 43 3.57 9.17 6.64
C ILE A 43 3.94 8.60 8.01
N PHE A 44 3.81 7.28 8.21
CA PHE A 44 4.09 6.64 9.51
C PHE A 44 5.54 6.83 9.95
N ARG A 45 6.49 6.79 9.00
CA ARG A 45 7.91 7.05 9.29
C ARG A 45 8.11 8.39 9.97
N MET A 46 7.35 9.44 9.64
CA MET A 46 7.50 10.77 10.27
C MET A 46 7.09 10.82 11.75
N PHE A 47 6.48 9.75 12.28
CA PHE A 47 6.07 9.62 13.68
C PHE A 47 6.88 8.57 14.46
N VAL A 48 7.82 7.88 13.81
CA VAL A 48 8.62 6.80 14.40
C VAL A 48 10.11 7.12 14.20
N PRO A 49 10.95 6.98 15.25
CA PRO A 49 12.38 7.25 15.10
C PRO A 49 13.02 6.28 14.09
N VAL A 50 14.00 6.79 13.33
CA VAL A 50 14.69 6.04 12.25
C VAL A 50 15.20 4.68 12.71
N ASP A 51 15.75 4.59 13.93
CA ASP A 51 16.28 3.34 14.47
C ASP A 51 15.20 2.27 14.77
N GLN A 52 13.92 2.64 14.81
CA GLN A 52 12.78 1.71 14.88
C GLN A 52 12.08 1.49 13.54
N GLN A 53 12.59 2.00 12.43
CA GLN A 53 12.07 1.72 11.09
C GLN A 53 12.77 0.49 10.49
N TYR A 54 12.00 -0.45 9.94
CA TYR A 54 12.54 -1.69 9.37
C TYR A 54 12.85 -1.54 7.88
N HIS A 55 14.09 -1.17 7.55
CA HIS A 55 14.49 -0.82 6.17
C HIS A 55 14.95 -2.00 5.30
N GLU A 56 15.14 -3.20 5.85
CA GLU A 56 15.80 -4.30 5.13
C GLU A 56 15.03 -4.75 3.88
N GLN A 57 13.73 -5.01 4.00
CA GLN A 57 12.92 -5.47 2.87
C GLN A 57 11.42 -5.31 3.11
N PHE A 58 10.65 -5.22 2.03
CA PHE A 58 9.20 -5.46 2.06
C PHE A 58 8.91 -6.92 2.40
N ILE A 59 8.27 -7.17 3.54
CA ILE A 59 8.02 -8.52 4.04
C ILE A 59 6.89 -9.18 3.24
N GLN A 60 7.18 -10.39 2.76
CA GLN A 60 6.29 -11.26 1.97
C GLN A 60 6.55 -12.72 2.35
N ILE A 61 5.64 -13.64 1.99
CA ILE A 61 5.75 -15.06 2.34
C ILE A 61 7.14 -15.66 2.05
N PRO A 62 7.75 -15.46 0.86
CA PRO A 62 9.02 -16.14 0.54
C PRO A 62 10.19 -15.74 1.43
N VAL A 63 10.12 -14.57 2.07
CA VAL A 63 11.18 -14.01 2.91
C VAL A 63 10.79 -13.89 4.37
N LEU A 64 9.56 -14.27 4.73
CA LEU A 64 9.00 -14.09 6.07
C LEU A 64 9.92 -14.64 7.16
N ASN A 65 10.38 -15.89 7.00
CA ASN A 65 11.23 -16.56 7.99
C ASN A 65 12.56 -15.84 8.25
N GLN A 66 13.09 -15.13 7.25
CA GLN A 66 14.35 -14.37 7.38
C GLN A 66 14.16 -13.03 8.08
N HIS A 67 12.91 -12.53 8.14
CA HIS A 67 12.58 -11.19 8.62
C HIS A 67 11.64 -11.19 9.83
N LEU A 68 11.49 -12.31 10.55
CA LEU A 68 10.65 -12.40 11.76
C LEU A 68 11.03 -11.39 12.85
N LYS A 69 12.31 -10.96 12.91
CA LYS A 69 12.78 -9.91 13.82
C LYS A 69 12.06 -8.56 13.66
N ALA A 70 11.44 -8.31 12.50
CA ALA A 70 10.62 -7.11 12.29
C ALA A 70 9.35 -7.09 13.17
N PHE A 71 8.97 -8.24 13.73
CA PHE A 71 7.79 -8.46 14.55
C PHE A 71 8.13 -8.78 16.02
N ASP A 72 9.40 -8.65 16.42
CA ASP A 72 9.84 -8.97 17.77
C ASP A 72 9.34 -7.90 18.78
N PRO A 73 8.49 -8.27 19.77
CA PRO A 73 8.03 -7.33 20.79
C PRO A 73 9.15 -6.77 21.69
N ALA A 74 10.28 -7.48 21.82
CA ALA A 74 11.43 -6.99 22.59
C ALA A 74 12.19 -5.88 21.85
N GLN A 75 12.03 -5.78 20.52
CA GLN A 75 12.62 -4.73 19.70
C GLN A 75 11.60 -4.15 18.72
N PRO A 76 10.58 -3.41 19.21
CA PRO A 76 9.49 -2.91 18.37
C PRO A 76 9.99 -2.13 17.15
N LYS A 77 9.51 -2.55 15.97
CA LYS A 77 9.75 -1.88 14.69
C LYS A 77 8.46 -1.46 14.00
N LEU A 78 8.54 -0.38 13.24
CA LEU A 78 7.64 -0.08 12.13
C LEU A 78 8.14 -0.83 10.89
N SER A 79 7.36 -1.80 10.42
CA SER A 79 7.67 -2.60 9.24
C SER A 79 6.54 -2.55 8.22
N TRP A 80 6.79 -3.00 6.99
CA TRP A 80 5.83 -2.92 5.88
C TRP A 80 5.99 -4.05 4.88
N GLY A 81 4.92 -4.36 4.16
CA GLY A 81 4.94 -5.50 3.25
C GLY A 81 3.65 -5.73 2.46
N HIS A 82 3.65 -6.87 1.79
CA HIS A 82 2.51 -7.44 1.06
C HIS A 82 2.31 -8.88 1.51
N LEU A 83 2.15 -9.07 2.81
CA LEU A 83 2.09 -10.40 3.42
C LEU A 83 0.70 -11.00 3.23
N LEU A 84 0.65 -12.18 2.62
CA LEU A 84 -0.59 -12.90 2.37
C LEU A 84 -1.10 -13.54 3.65
N PHE A 85 -2.41 -13.61 3.82
CA PHE A 85 -3.01 -14.43 4.88
C PHE A 85 -2.63 -15.89 4.66
N SER A 86 -2.04 -16.48 5.69
CA SER A 86 -1.59 -17.87 5.77
C SER A 86 -1.41 -18.22 7.25
N ASP A 87 -1.25 -19.49 7.56
CA ASP A 87 -0.90 -20.00 8.88
C ASP A 87 0.35 -19.29 9.46
N THR A 88 1.45 -19.28 8.70
CA THR A 88 2.72 -18.68 9.11
C THR A 88 2.62 -17.17 9.30
N SER A 89 1.84 -16.49 8.46
CA SER A 89 1.65 -15.04 8.58
C SER A 89 0.77 -14.68 9.77
N ALA A 90 -0.30 -15.44 10.02
CA ALA A 90 -1.16 -15.24 11.18
C ALA A 90 -0.39 -15.48 12.49
N MET A 91 0.47 -16.50 12.53
CA MET A 91 1.37 -16.74 13.67
C MET A 91 2.37 -15.59 13.87
N ALA A 92 3.03 -15.14 12.79
CA ALA A 92 4.02 -14.08 12.85
C ALA A 92 3.45 -12.72 13.31
N LEU A 93 2.20 -12.42 12.96
CA LEU A 93 1.57 -11.14 13.25
C LEU A 93 0.70 -11.12 14.51
N HIS A 94 0.62 -12.23 15.27
CA HIS A 94 -0.31 -12.38 16.40
C HIS A 94 -0.23 -11.26 17.45
N ASN A 95 0.98 -10.76 17.74
CA ASN A 95 1.23 -9.70 18.73
C ASN A 95 1.63 -8.35 18.09
N VAL A 96 1.30 -8.15 16.82
CA VAL A 96 1.69 -6.97 16.04
C VAL A 96 0.46 -6.08 15.81
N LYS A 97 0.61 -4.76 15.88
CA LYS A 97 -0.44 -3.87 15.35
C LYS A 97 -0.43 -3.93 13.85
N HIS A 98 -1.49 -4.50 13.31
CA HIS A 98 -1.59 -4.85 11.91
C HIS A 98 -2.57 -3.92 11.20
N ILE A 99 -2.02 -3.09 10.31
CA ILE A 99 -2.77 -2.21 9.43
C ILE A 99 -2.84 -2.87 8.06
N VAL A 100 -4.01 -2.90 7.44
CA VAL A 100 -4.23 -3.41 6.07
C VAL A 100 -4.74 -2.28 5.19
N VAL A 101 -3.93 -1.89 4.21
CA VAL A 101 -4.28 -0.84 3.25
C VAL A 101 -4.92 -1.45 2.01
N VAL A 102 -6.09 -0.92 1.66
CA VAL A 102 -6.84 -1.25 0.45
C VAL A 102 -7.09 0.00 -0.38
N ARG A 103 -7.51 -0.21 -1.62
CA ARG A 103 -7.89 0.81 -2.60
C ARG A 103 -9.19 0.35 -3.24
N ASP A 104 -10.00 1.26 -3.75
CA ASP A 104 -11.19 0.86 -4.52
C ASP A 104 -10.75 -0.13 -5.61
N PRO A 105 -11.31 -1.36 -5.66
CA PRO A 105 -11.04 -2.32 -6.71
C PRO A 105 -11.07 -1.74 -8.13
N PHE A 106 -11.93 -0.77 -8.41
CA PHE A 106 -11.97 -0.09 -9.71
C PHE A 106 -10.69 0.72 -9.98
N ASP A 107 -10.28 1.55 -9.03
CA ASP A 107 -9.04 2.33 -9.15
C ASP A 107 -7.79 1.45 -9.11
N TRP A 108 -7.87 0.33 -8.39
CA TRP A 108 -6.78 -0.64 -8.29
C TRP A 108 -6.47 -1.28 -9.64
N VAL A 109 -7.47 -1.61 -10.45
CA VAL A 109 -7.28 -2.13 -11.82
C VAL A 109 -6.44 -1.15 -12.64
N LEU A 110 -6.77 0.15 -12.60
CA LEU A 110 -6.02 1.19 -13.30
C LEU A 110 -4.60 1.34 -12.74
N ALA A 111 -4.43 1.26 -11.42
CA ALA A 111 -3.13 1.37 -10.78
C ALA A 111 -2.21 0.20 -11.15
N ARG A 112 -2.76 -1.02 -11.21
CA ARG A 112 -2.04 -2.23 -11.63
C ARG A 112 -1.66 -2.16 -13.11
N ALA A 113 -2.58 -1.72 -13.97
CA ALA A 113 -2.31 -1.52 -15.40
C ALA A 113 -1.15 -0.55 -15.63
N ARG A 114 -1.19 0.63 -14.99
CA ARG A 114 -0.10 1.63 -15.06
C ARG A 114 1.24 1.03 -14.64
N PHE A 115 1.26 0.24 -13.57
CA PHE A 115 2.48 -0.37 -13.08
C PHE A 115 3.06 -1.39 -14.07
N PHE A 116 2.24 -2.29 -14.63
CA PHE A 116 2.74 -3.29 -15.60
C PHE A 116 3.15 -2.69 -16.94
N LEU A 117 2.52 -1.59 -17.35
CA LEU A 117 2.87 -0.89 -18.59
C LEU A 117 4.05 0.07 -18.43
N SER A 118 4.47 0.40 -17.20
CA SER A 118 5.60 1.31 -16.97
C SER A 118 6.97 0.69 -17.29
N ASP A 119 7.90 1.53 -17.76
CA ASP A 119 9.30 1.15 -17.99
C ASP A 119 10.03 0.72 -16.70
N ASN A 120 9.55 1.19 -15.55
CA ASN A 120 10.09 0.87 -14.22
C ASN A 120 9.84 -0.59 -13.82
N PHE A 121 8.98 -1.32 -14.53
CA PHE A 121 8.77 -2.75 -14.32
C PHE A 121 9.40 -3.56 -15.46
N GLN A 122 10.52 -4.24 -15.17
CA GLN A 122 11.16 -5.16 -16.12
C GLN A 122 10.83 -6.60 -15.74
N GLY A 123 10.11 -7.35 -16.59
CA GLY A 123 9.67 -8.71 -16.27
C GLY A 123 8.99 -9.47 -17.43
N ASN A 124 8.34 -10.59 -17.14
CA ASN A 124 7.70 -11.48 -18.14
C ASN A 124 6.46 -10.87 -18.88
N MET A 125 6.32 -9.55 -18.85
CA MET A 125 5.18 -8.79 -19.35
C MET A 125 5.53 -7.81 -20.48
N GLU A 126 6.75 -7.87 -21.03
CA GLU A 126 7.17 -6.99 -22.14
C GLU A 126 6.24 -7.10 -23.37
N ASN A 127 5.63 -8.26 -23.60
CA ASN A 127 4.65 -8.44 -24.68
C ASN A 127 3.42 -7.52 -24.52
N LEU A 128 3.02 -7.18 -23.29
CA LEU A 128 1.90 -6.25 -23.06
C LEU A 128 2.26 -4.82 -23.45
N LYS A 129 3.54 -4.45 -23.36
CA LYS A 129 4.04 -3.12 -23.75
C LYS A 129 4.18 -2.95 -25.25
N SER A 130 4.11 -4.04 -26.02
CA SER A 130 4.35 -4.04 -27.47
C SER A 130 3.25 -3.38 -28.33
N GLY A 131 2.16 -2.88 -27.72
CA GLY A 131 1.05 -2.25 -28.45
C GLY A 131 0.11 -3.24 -29.16
N ARG A 132 0.32 -4.55 -29.01
CA ARG A 132 -0.43 -5.60 -29.74
C ARG A 132 -1.81 -5.94 -29.16
N VAL A 133 -2.13 -5.39 -27.99
CA VAL A 133 -3.40 -5.56 -27.30
C VAL A 133 -3.97 -4.19 -27.00
N THR A 134 -5.29 -4.07 -26.99
CA THR A 134 -6.02 -2.86 -26.61
C THR A 134 -5.89 -2.57 -25.11
N VAL A 135 -6.18 -1.33 -24.70
CA VAL A 135 -6.16 -0.96 -23.28
C VAL A 135 -7.22 -1.76 -22.51
N GLU A 136 -8.38 -2.01 -23.09
CA GLU A 136 -9.47 -2.82 -22.53
C GLU A 136 -9.03 -4.26 -22.27
N GLU A 137 -8.28 -4.87 -23.19
CA GLU A 137 -7.71 -6.21 -23.00
C GLU A 137 -6.70 -6.23 -21.84
N VAL A 138 -5.86 -5.20 -21.71
CA VAL A 138 -4.94 -5.07 -20.57
C VAL A 138 -5.71 -4.93 -19.26
N LEU A 139 -6.77 -4.10 -19.22
CA LEU A 139 -7.61 -3.94 -18.03
C LEU A 139 -8.29 -5.26 -17.65
N ASN A 140 -8.79 -6.03 -18.62
CA ASN A 140 -9.36 -7.35 -18.37
C ASN A 140 -8.32 -8.32 -17.80
N MET A 141 -7.07 -8.28 -18.28
CA MET A 141 -5.97 -9.05 -17.69
C MET A 141 -5.62 -8.62 -16.26
N MET A 142 -5.89 -7.37 -15.87
CA MET A 142 -5.68 -6.92 -14.48
C MET A 142 -6.77 -7.45 -13.55
N ILE A 143 -7.98 -7.65 -14.08
CA ILE A 143 -9.15 -8.20 -13.38
C ILE A 143 -9.01 -9.72 -13.24
N PHE A 144 -8.86 -10.43 -14.36
CA PHE A 144 -8.86 -11.89 -14.44
C PHE A 144 -7.48 -12.52 -14.33
N GLY A 145 -6.44 -11.71 -14.12
CA GLY A 145 -5.07 -12.20 -14.12
C GLY A 145 -4.58 -12.58 -15.52
N ILE A 146 -3.37 -13.14 -15.55
CA ILE A 146 -2.74 -13.64 -16.77
C ILE A 146 -2.41 -15.09 -16.51
N TYR A 147 -2.97 -15.97 -17.32
CA TYR A 147 -2.85 -17.41 -17.15
C TYR A 147 -1.39 -17.84 -16.88
N GLN A 148 -1.17 -18.51 -15.74
CA GLN A 148 0.13 -18.98 -15.25
C GLN A 148 1.22 -17.91 -15.05
N LYS A 149 0.87 -16.61 -15.11
CA LYS A 149 1.85 -15.51 -15.00
C LYS A 149 1.51 -14.48 -13.94
N ALA A 150 0.23 -14.18 -13.73
CA ALA A 150 -0.21 -13.18 -12.76
C ALA A 150 -1.54 -13.59 -12.13
N PRO A 151 -1.69 -13.44 -10.80
CA PRO A 151 -2.93 -13.78 -10.11
C PRO A 151 -4.05 -12.82 -10.46
N THR A 152 -5.28 -13.29 -10.29
CA THR A 152 -6.50 -12.51 -10.47
C THR A 152 -6.63 -11.41 -9.42
N LEU A 153 -7.47 -10.41 -9.69
CA LEU A 153 -7.86 -9.41 -8.68
C LEU A 153 -8.44 -10.10 -7.44
N SER A 154 -9.33 -11.07 -7.65
CA SER A 154 -10.00 -11.79 -6.58
C SER A 154 -9.00 -12.51 -5.65
N GLU A 155 -8.04 -13.24 -6.21
CA GLU A 155 -6.99 -13.93 -5.43
C GLU A 155 -6.14 -12.93 -4.63
N ILE A 156 -5.72 -11.82 -5.27
CA ILE A 156 -4.91 -10.80 -4.61
C ILE A 156 -5.67 -10.19 -3.43
N PHE A 157 -6.88 -9.68 -3.64
CA PHE A 157 -7.66 -9.07 -2.57
C PHE A 157 -8.07 -10.09 -1.50
N THR A 158 -8.32 -11.33 -1.90
CA THR A 158 -8.64 -12.41 -0.97
C THR A 158 -7.55 -12.54 0.09
N HIS A 159 -6.31 -12.78 -0.35
CA HIS A 159 -5.22 -13.10 0.54
C HIS A 159 -4.50 -11.88 1.13
N ASN A 160 -4.47 -10.73 0.43
CA ASN A 160 -3.82 -9.53 0.96
C ASN A 160 -4.74 -8.67 1.84
N ALA A 161 -6.06 -8.83 1.77
CA ALA A 161 -6.99 -8.00 2.54
C ALA A 161 -8.15 -8.78 3.18
N THR A 162 -9.04 -9.38 2.38
CA THR A 162 -10.33 -9.85 2.93
C THR A 162 -10.18 -10.96 3.96
N ALA A 163 -9.22 -11.86 3.78
CA ALA A 163 -8.94 -12.94 4.74
C ALA A 163 -8.39 -12.43 6.08
N TRP A 164 -7.90 -11.19 6.15
CA TRP A 164 -7.50 -10.53 7.40
C TRP A 164 -8.67 -9.84 8.12
N LEU A 165 -9.82 -9.67 7.48
CA LEU A 165 -10.96 -9.03 8.12
C LEU A 165 -11.48 -9.89 9.28
N GLY A 166 -11.88 -9.24 10.37
CA GLY A 166 -12.33 -9.92 11.58
C GLY A 166 -11.20 -10.43 12.49
N THR A 167 -9.93 -10.33 12.09
CA THR A 167 -8.78 -10.77 12.92
C THR A 167 -8.18 -9.64 13.77
N GLY A 168 -8.89 -8.52 13.93
CA GLY A 168 -8.44 -7.36 14.72
C GLY A 168 -7.53 -6.39 13.96
N ILE A 169 -7.44 -6.48 12.63
CA ILE A 169 -6.70 -5.51 11.81
C ILE A 169 -7.39 -4.14 11.79
N GLN A 170 -6.60 -3.10 11.55
CA GLN A 170 -7.11 -1.77 11.17
C GLN A 170 -7.17 -1.69 9.64
N LEU A 171 -8.37 -1.64 9.06
CA LEU A 171 -8.54 -1.48 7.62
C LEU A 171 -8.42 0.01 7.25
N VAL A 172 -7.63 0.32 6.24
CA VAL A 172 -7.44 1.69 5.75
C VAL A 172 -7.72 1.76 4.26
N ARG A 173 -8.66 2.63 3.86
CA ARG A 173 -8.94 2.92 2.45
C ARG A 173 -8.02 4.04 1.96
N TYR A 174 -7.31 3.79 0.86
CA TYR A 174 -6.44 4.77 0.23
C TYR A 174 -7.14 6.09 -0.07
N GLU A 175 -8.40 6.04 -0.51
CA GLU A 175 -9.21 7.20 -0.89
C GLU A 175 -9.49 8.11 0.29
N ASP A 176 -9.69 7.57 1.50
CA ASP A 176 -9.87 8.37 2.72
C ASP A 176 -8.57 9.10 3.07
N VAL A 177 -7.42 8.43 2.94
CA VAL A 177 -6.11 9.05 3.15
C VAL A 177 -5.95 10.24 2.20
N ILE A 178 -6.23 10.05 0.91
CA ILE A 178 -6.12 11.12 -0.09
C ILE A 178 -7.11 12.25 0.19
N LYS A 179 -8.34 11.94 0.57
CA LYS A 179 -9.36 12.93 0.93
C LYS A 179 -8.87 13.82 2.07
N HIS A 180 -8.34 13.23 3.14
CA HIS A 180 -7.86 13.99 4.30
C HIS A 180 -6.52 14.68 4.07
N LEU A 181 -5.65 14.15 3.21
CA LEU A 181 -4.43 14.85 2.77
C LEU A 181 -4.74 16.14 1.99
N LYS A 182 -5.79 16.14 1.16
CA LYS A 182 -6.22 17.35 0.42
C LYS A 182 -6.87 18.42 1.31
N ALA A 183 -7.17 18.09 2.55
CA ALA A 183 -7.92 18.92 3.50
C ALA A 183 -7.25 18.95 4.88
N LEU A 184 -5.90 18.94 4.92
CA LEU A 184 -5.12 18.90 6.17
C LEU A 184 -5.40 20.10 7.09
N ASP A 185 -5.90 21.20 6.54
CA ASP A 185 -6.29 22.38 7.32
C ASP A 185 -7.55 22.13 8.18
N LYS A 186 -8.35 21.11 7.85
CA LYS A 186 -9.64 20.83 8.48
C LYS A 186 -9.53 20.00 9.76
N PRO A 187 -10.39 20.23 10.77
CA PRO A 187 -10.43 19.42 11.99
C PRO A 187 -10.66 17.92 11.73
N GLU A 188 -11.47 17.59 10.71
CA GLU A 188 -11.77 16.21 10.32
C GLU A 188 -10.52 15.46 9.85
N ALA A 189 -9.54 16.15 9.25
CA ALA A 189 -8.26 15.54 8.90
C ALA A 189 -7.46 15.16 10.15
N GLU A 190 -7.47 16.00 11.19
CA GLU A 190 -6.80 15.66 12.45
C GLU A 190 -7.42 14.43 13.10
N VAL A 191 -8.76 14.37 13.15
CA VAL A 191 -9.49 13.20 13.69
C VAL A 191 -9.10 11.94 12.91
N TYR A 192 -9.11 12.01 11.59
CA TYR A 192 -8.73 10.90 10.74
C TYR A 192 -7.27 10.45 10.96
N PHE A 193 -6.31 11.38 10.99
CA PHE A 193 -4.90 11.01 11.18
C PHE A 193 -4.59 10.51 12.58
N LYS A 194 -5.28 11.01 13.61
CA LYS A 194 -5.23 10.44 14.96
C LYS A 194 -5.69 8.98 14.98
N GLU A 195 -6.80 8.68 14.31
CA GLU A 195 -7.30 7.30 14.20
C GLU A 195 -6.37 6.42 13.36
N LEU A 196 -5.90 6.91 12.21
CA LEU A 196 -4.97 6.21 11.33
C LEU A 196 -3.68 5.80 12.06
N LEU A 197 -3.12 6.72 12.84
CA LEU A 197 -1.84 6.53 13.56
C LEU A 197 -2.01 5.96 14.97
N SER A 198 -3.25 5.61 15.37
CA SER A 198 -3.54 5.10 16.72
C SER A 198 -2.73 3.85 17.07
N GLY A 199 -2.43 3.00 16.08
CA GLY A 199 -1.58 1.82 16.26
C GLY A 199 -0.15 2.12 16.75
N LEU A 200 0.33 3.35 16.58
CA LEU A 200 1.63 3.80 17.09
C LEU A 200 1.63 4.02 18.61
N ASN A 201 0.46 4.17 19.25
CA ASN A 201 0.32 4.44 20.69
C ASN A 201 1.21 5.59 21.18
N LEU A 202 1.20 6.71 20.44
CA LEU A 202 1.92 7.93 20.82
C LEU A 202 1.46 8.38 22.22
N SER A 203 2.39 8.77 23.09
CA SER A 203 2.06 9.25 24.45
C SER A 203 1.29 10.57 24.43
N GLU A 204 1.56 11.40 23.44
CA GLU A 204 0.87 12.66 23.19
C GLU A 204 0.72 12.84 21.68
N TRP A 205 -0.37 13.49 21.26
CA TRP A 205 -0.54 13.88 19.88
C TRP A 205 0.31 15.12 19.58
N PRO A 206 1.26 15.06 18.64
CA PRO A 206 2.23 16.13 18.49
C PRO A 206 1.60 17.33 17.77
N SER A 207 1.93 18.55 18.21
CA SER A 207 1.38 19.80 17.65
C SER A 207 1.81 20.06 16.20
N ASP A 208 2.93 19.47 15.79
CA ASP A 208 3.50 19.53 14.44
C ASP A 208 3.00 18.40 13.51
N TRP A 209 1.94 17.66 13.89
CA TRP A 209 1.44 16.50 13.14
C TRP A 209 1.16 16.81 11.66
N ARG A 210 0.68 18.02 11.34
CA ARG A 210 0.40 18.44 9.96
C ARG A 210 1.67 18.45 9.12
N ALA A 211 2.74 19.05 9.65
CA ALA A 211 4.03 19.11 8.98
C ALA A 211 4.58 17.70 8.73
N ARG A 212 4.47 16.80 9.73
CA ARG A 212 4.87 15.39 9.58
C ARG A 212 4.10 14.67 8.47
N VAL A 213 2.78 14.83 8.45
CA VAL A 213 1.93 14.21 7.42
C VAL A 213 2.26 14.78 6.05
N GLU A 214 2.42 16.10 5.94
CA GLU A 214 2.79 16.78 4.69
C GLU A 214 4.15 16.27 4.18
N THR A 215 5.19 16.30 5.01
CA THR A 215 6.53 15.76 4.67
C THR A 215 6.49 14.30 4.27
N GLY A 216 5.76 13.46 5.00
CA GLY A 216 5.63 12.03 4.69
C GLY A 216 4.78 11.75 3.45
N SER A 217 3.91 12.68 3.05
CA SER A 217 3.04 12.55 1.88
C SER A 217 3.60 13.17 0.60
N ASP A 218 4.75 13.84 0.70
CA ASP A 218 5.40 14.49 -0.42
C ASP A 218 5.67 13.50 -1.56
N ARG A 219 5.15 13.85 -2.74
CA ARG A 219 5.20 13.05 -3.96
C ARG A 219 6.62 12.95 -4.50
N GLU A 220 7.45 13.96 -4.25
CA GLU A 220 8.86 13.95 -4.67
C GLU A 220 9.65 12.85 -3.95
N GLN A 221 9.21 12.48 -2.75
CA GLN A 221 9.77 11.41 -1.91
C GLN A 221 9.28 10.00 -2.26
N SER A 222 8.42 9.87 -3.29
CA SER A 222 7.89 8.59 -3.75
C SER A 222 8.34 8.25 -5.16
N GLY A 223 9.36 7.40 -5.29
CA GLY A 223 9.85 6.88 -6.56
C GLY A 223 8.82 6.06 -7.37
N THR A 224 7.64 5.76 -6.81
CA THR A 224 6.56 4.99 -7.46
C THR A 224 5.30 5.82 -7.76
N TYR A 225 5.36 7.13 -7.52
CA TYR A 225 4.25 8.04 -7.82
C TYR A 225 3.90 8.05 -9.31
N ARG A 226 2.61 8.19 -9.65
CA ARG A 226 2.07 8.02 -11.02
C ARG A 226 2.81 8.87 -12.06
N ASP A 227 3.16 10.09 -11.71
CA ASP A 227 3.81 11.03 -12.64
C ASP A 227 5.31 10.72 -12.84
N ASN A 228 5.88 9.80 -12.04
CA ASN A 228 7.24 9.26 -12.23
C ASN A 228 7.25 7.99 -13.10
N LEU A 229 6.08 7.50 -13.55
CA LEU A 229 5.97 6.40 -14.51
C LEU A 229 5.93 7.00 -15.92
N GLN A 230 7.09 7.09 -16.57
CA GLN A 230 7.21 7.55 -17.96
C GLN A 230 6.93 6.41 -18.94
N ASN A 231 6.53 6.78 -20.16
CA ASN A 231 6.30 5.94 -21.35
C ASN A 231 5.31 4.79 -21.17
N THR A 232 4.05 5.03 -21.50
CA THR A 232 3.13 3.97 -21.88
C THR A 232 2.79 4.13 -23.35
N ALA A 233 2.85 3.05 -24.13
CA ALA A 233 2.31 3.03 -25.51
C ALA A 233 0.76 3.18 -25.55
N PHE A 234 0.14 3.35 -24.39
CA PHE A 234 -1.29 3.37 -24.15
C PHE A 234 -1.68 4.60 -23.35
N GLU A 235 -2.81 5.20 -23.71
CA GLU A 235 -3.52 6.15 -22.86
C GLU A 235 -4.41 5.38 -21.89
N ILE A 236 -4.02 5.30 -20.62
CA ILE A 236 -4.83 4.63 -19.59
C ILE A 236 -5.87 5.63 -19.08
N PRO A 237 -7.17 5.28 -19.11
CA PRO A 237 -8.23 6.20 -18.73
C PRO A 237 -8.10 6.62 -17.26
N ASN A 238 -8.69 7.78 -16.95
CA ASN A 238 -8.70 8.30 -15.59
C ASN A 238 -9.69 7.54 -14.68
N GLU A 239 -10.72 6.95 -15.29
CA GLU A 239 -11.73 6.13 -14.63
C GLU A 239 -11.86 4.78 -15.36
N LEU A 240 -12.21 3.72 -14.63
CA LEU A 240 -12.40 2.40 -15.21
C LEU A 240 -13.65 2.41 -16.10
N PRO A 241 -13.61 1.94 -17.36
CA PRO A 241 -14.80 1.95 -18.21
C PRO A 241 -15.90 1.03 -17.67
N ASP A 242 -17.16 1.33 -18.03
CA ASP A 242 -18.32 0.70 -17.38
C ASP A 242 -18.38 -0.81 -17.56
N ILE A 243 -17.96 -1.33 -18.72
CA ILE A 243 -17.91 -2.78 -18.92
C ILE A 243 -16.87 -3.42 -18.02
N GLN A 244 -15.70 -2.81 -17.82
CA GLN A 244 -14.69 -3.32 -16.87
C GLN A 244 -15.14 -3.21 -15.41
N LYS A 245 -15.91 -2.18 -15.04
CA LYS A 245 -16.56 -2.12 -13.72
C LYS A 245 -17.48 -3.32 -13.51
N GLN A 246 -18.32 -3.66 -14.49
CA GLN A 246 -19.17 -4.85 -14.44
C GLN A 246 -18.34 -6.15 -14.36
N LEU A 247 -17.23 -6.23 -15.10
CA LEU A 247 -16.32 -7.38 -15.03
C LEU A 247 -15.64 -7.52 -13.66
N VAL A 248 -15.33 -6.42 -12.97
CA VAL A 248 -14.85 -6.46 -11.57
C VAL A 248 -15.92 -7.02 -10.65
N GLU A 249 -17.17 -6.57 -10.77
CA GLU A 249 -18.28 -7.08 -9.96
C GLU A 249 -18.59 -8.55 -10.24
N TYR A 250 -18.38 -9.01 -11.49
CA TYR A 250 -18.47 -10.42 -11.83
C TYR A 250 -17.31 -11.24 -11.25
N ALA A 251 -16.08 -10.74 -11.34
CA ALA A 251 -14.87 -11.46 -10.93
C ALA A 251 -14.69 -11.53 -9.41
N ALA A 252 -15.16 -10.51 -8.68
CA ALA A 252 -15.08 -10.42 -7.23
C ALA A 252 -16.37 -9.87 -6.62
N PRO A 253 -17.49 -10.63 -6.67
CA PRO A 253 -18.79 -10.15 -6.25
C PRO A 253 -18.81 -9.65 -4.80
N GLY A 254 -19.30 -8.43 -4.59
CA GLY A 254 -19.45 -7.84 -3.25
C GLY A 254 -18.14 -7.36 -2.60
N LEU A 255 -16.99 -7.51 -3.26
CA LEU A 255 -15.69 -7.08 -2.73
C LEU A 255 -15.68 -5.58 -2.38
N ARG A 256 -16.18 -4.72 -3.28
CA ARG A 256 -16.24 -3.27 -3.05
C ARG A 256 -17.02 -2.93 -1.78
N ARG A 257 -18.22 -3.50 -1.65
CA ARG A 257 -19.07 -3.34 -0.47
C ARG A 257 -18.41 -3.85 0.81
N LEU A 258 -17.76 -5.01 0.75
CA LEU A 258 -17.03 -5.59 1.89
C LEU A 258 -15.91 -4.66 2.39
N LEU A 259 -15.25 -3.95 1.49
CA LEU A 259 -14.21 -2.97 1.80
C LEU A 259 -14.77 -1.57 2.11
N GLY A 260 -16.10 -1.38 2.11
CA GLY A 260 -16.77 -0.12 2.42
C GLY A 260 -16.86 0.87 1.25
N TYR A 261 -16.72 0.41 0.01
CA TYR A 261 -17.01 1.22 -1.18
C TYR A 261 -18.45 1.00 -1.63
N TYR A 262 -19.16 2.10 -1.92
CA TYR A 262 -20.57 2.13 -2.34
C TYR A 262 -20.70 2.88 -3.66
#